data_AF-A0A958JFV4-F1
#
_entry.id   AF-A0A958JFV4-F1
#
_cell.length_a   1.000
_cell.length_b   1.000
_cell.length_c   1.000
_cell.angle_alpha   90.00
_cell.angle_beta   90.00
_cell.angle_gamma   90.00
#
_symmetry.space_group_name_H-M   'P 1'
#
loop_
_entity.id
_entity.type
_entity.pdbx_description
1 polymer ?
#
loop_
_entity_poly.entity_id
_entity_poly.type
_entity_poly.pdbx_seq_one_letter_code
_entity_poly.pdbx_strand_id
1 'polypeptide(L)'
;MARTKHFQARMSQRSIRQSLVLLTVEFGEEGKNGKVILNKKALQAIIRECKKISKIAQHGLKRGGLVVVESAEGTLITTYPLARSEKNV
;
A
#
# COMPACT_ATOMS: atom_id res chain seq x y z
N MET A 1 1.90 -16.57 -7.57
CA MET A 1 3.24 -17.19 -7.38
C MET A 1 3.09 -18.61 -6.85
N ALA A 2 3.64 -19.59 -7.57
CA ALA A 2 3.77 -20.95 -7.07
C ALA A 2 4.71 -20.98 -5.84
N ARG A 3 4.43 -21.83 -4.85
CA ARG A 3 5.24 -21.98 -3.63
C ARG A 3 5.57 -23.45 -3.41
N THR A 4 6.82 -23.74 -3.09
CA THR A 4 7.24 -25.11 -2.76
C THR A 4 6.94 -25.43 -1.29
N LYS A 5 6.80 -26.73 -0.97
CA LYS A 5 6.69 -27.19 0.43
C LYS A 5 7.91 -26.75 1.27
N HIS A 6 9.10 -26.77 0.67
CA HIS A 6 10.33 -26.31 1.34
C HIS A 6 10.24 -24.82 1.72
N PHE A 7 9.74 -23.96 0.83
CA PHE A 7 9.55 -22.54 1.12
C PHE A 7 8.61 -22.32 2.31
N GLN A 8 7.46 -22.99 2.33
CA GLN A 8 6.49 -22.90 3.42
C GLN A 8 7.06 -23.40 4.75
N ALA A 9 7.75 -24.55 4.74
CA ALA A 9 8.40 -25.07 5.95
C ALA A 9 9.47 -24.11 6.49
N ARG A 10 10.29 -23.51 5.61
CA ARG A 10 11.31 -22.52 6.00
C ARG A 10 10.72 -21.23 6.54
N MET A 11 9.57 -20.79 6.02
CA MET A 11 8.85 -19.64 6.58
C MET A 11 8.43 -19.92 8.03
N SER A 12 7.78 -21.06 8.27
CA SER A 12 7.34 -21.46 9.62
C SER A 12 8.52 -21.59 10.58
N GLN A 13 9.59 -22.27 10.16
CA GLN A 13 10.82 -22.43 10.97
C GLN A 13 11.50 -21.11 11.32
N ARG A 14 11.30 -20.05 10.52
CA ARG A 14 11.88 -18.72 10.75
C ARG A 14 10.87 -17.70 11.27
N SER A 15 9.66 -18.12 11.63
CA SER A 15 8.58 -17.23 12.06
C SER A 15 8.27 -16.11 11.05
N ILE A 16 8.43 -16.37 9.76
CA ILE A 16 8.17 -15.42 8.69
C ILE A 16 6.74 -15.60 8.20
N ARG A 17 5.91 -14.56 8.34
CA ARG A 17 4.52 -14.56 7.85
C ARG A 17 4.46 -14.30 6.35
N GLN A 18 3.42 -14.81 5.71
CA GLN A 18 3.18 -14.60 4.27
C GLN A 18 3.06 -13.11 3.91
N SER A 19 2.48 -12.29 4.76
CA SER A 19 2.38 -10.84 4.55
C SER A 19 3.75 -10.17 4.40
N LEU A 20 4.75 -10.60 5.17
CA LEU A 20 6.11 -10.05 5.08
C LEU A 20 6.80 -10.48 3.78
N VAL A 21 6.55 -11.71 3.31
CA VAL A 21 7.03 -12.18 2.00
C VAL A 21 6.42 -11.36 0.88
N LEU A 22 5.10 -11.15 0.91
CA LEU A 22 4.41 -10.36 -0.11
C LEU A 22 4.94 -8.92 -0.15
N LEU A 23 5.11 -8.29 1.02
CA LEU A 23 5.70 -6.95 1.13
C LEU A 23 7.12 -6.91 0.55
N THR A 24 7.92 -7.95 0.79
CA THR A 24 9.29 -8.06 0.27
C THR A 24 9.31 -8.23 -1.24
N VAL A 25 8.37 -9.00 -1.82
CA VAL A 25 8.28 -9.17 -3.27
C VAL A 25 7.83 -7.88 -3.96
N GLU A 26 6.89 -7.15 -3.34
CA GLU A 26 6.32 -5.93 -3.93
C GLU A 26 7.29 -4.73 -3.91
N PHE A 27 7.98 -4.54 -2.78
CA PHE A 27 8.80 -3.33 -2.55
C PHE A 27 10.29 -3.60 -2.38
N GLY A 28 10.72 -4.85 -2.49
CA GLY A 28 12.13 -5.22 -2.41
C GLY A 28 12.86 -4.92 -3.70
N GLU A 29 14.18 -4.77 -3.59
CA GLU A 29 15.05 -4.57 -4.76
C GLU A 29 15.60 -5.92 -5.22
N GLU A 30 15.80 -6.07 -6.54
CA GLU A 30 16.45 -7.24 -7.11
C GLU A 30 17.92 -7.29 -6.68
N GLY A 31 18.25 -8.33 -5.92
CA GLY A 31 19.60 -8.67 -5.55
C GLY A 31 20.24 -9.67 -6.51
N LYS A 32 21.53 -9.91 -6.34
CA LYS A 32 22.26 -10.93 -7.11
C LYS A 32 21.68 -12.34 -6.89
N ASN A 33 21.71 -13.16 -7.93
CA ASN A 33 21.30 -14.57 -7.94
C ASN A 33 19.80 -14.77 -7.62
N GLY A 34 18.92 -13.95 -8.22
CA GLY A 34 17.47 -14.10 -8.11
C GLY A 34 16.92 -13.83 -6.70
N LYS A 35 17.62 -13.03 -5.90
CA LYS A 35 17.16 -12.63 -4.57
C LYS A 35 16.31 -11.38 -4.69
N VAL A 36 15.32 -11.25 -3.82
CA VAL A 36 14.61 -9.98 -3.60
C VAL A 36 14.88 -9.56 -2.17
N ILE A 37 15.39 -8.33 -1.99
CA ILE A 37 15.88 -7.85 -0.69
C ILE A 37 15.10 -6.61 -0.29
N LEU A 38 14.39 -6.72 0.83
CA LEU A 38 13.77 -5.58 1.50
C LEU A 38 14.53 -5.25 2.78
N ASN A 39 15.34 -4.18 2.71
CA ASN A 39 16.22 -3.80 3.81
C ASN A 39 15.53 -2.88 4.83
N LYS A 40 16.22 -2.59 5.95
CA LYS A 40 15.71 -1.72 7.02
C LYS A 40 15.36 -0.31 6.55
N LYS A 41 16.15 0.29 5.65
CA LYS A 41 15.90 1.65 5.14
C LYS A 41 14.64 1.69 4.28
N ALA A 42 14.44 0.68 3.43
CA ALA A 42 13.25 0.52 2.62
C ALA A 42 11.99 0.32 3.49
N LEU A 43 12.07 -0.54 4.52
CA LEU A 43 10.98 -0.69 5.49
C LEU A 43 10.64 0.63 6.20
N GLN A 44 11.64 1.39 6.61
CA GLN A 44 11.43 2.70 7.23
C GLN A 44 10.79 3.71 6.25
N ALA A 45 11.16 3.68 4.97
CA ALA A 45 10.54 4.49 3.94
C ALA A 45 9.07 4.11 3.73
N ILE A 46 8.77 2.82 3.60
CA ILE A 46 7.38 2.31 3.49
C ILE A 46 6.55 2.79 4.68
N ILE A 47 7.04 2.61 5.90
CA ILE A 47 6.33 3.06 7.13
C ILE A 47 6.10 4.57 7.10
N ARG A 48 7.09 5.36 6.65
CA ARG A 48 6.97 6.82 6.56
C ARG A 48 5.88 7.23 5.56
N GLU A 49 5.85 6.62 4.38
CA GLU A 49 4.83 6.93 3.37
C GLU A 49 3.44 6.47 3.81
N CYS A 50 3.31 5.27 4.39
CA CYS A 50 2.04 4.82 4.96
C CYS A 50 1.53 5.77 6.05
N LYS A 51 2.40 6.32 6.91
CA LYS A 51 2.02 7.32 7.91
C LYS A 51 1.57 8.64 7.28
N LYS A 52 2.22 9.10 6.21
CA LYS A 52 1.79 10.29 5.47
C LYS A 52 0.41 10.08 4.85
N ILE A 53 0.20 8.96 4.15
CA ILE A 53 -1.10 8.59 3.57
C ILE A 53 -2.15 8.51 4.66
N SER A 54 -1.85 7.84 5.78
CA SER A 54 -2.76 7.75 6.93
C SER A 54 -3.14 9.14 7.47
N LYS A 55 -2.19 10.07 7.58
CA LYS A 55 -2.47 11.45 8.00
C LYS A 55 -3.40 12.16 7.01
N ILE A 56 -3.14 12.05 5.71
CA ILE A 56 -3.98 12.62 4.65
C ILE A 56 -5.39 12.04 4.71
N ALA A 57 -5.52 10.71 4.83
CA ALA A 57 -6.80 10.02 4.97
C ALA A 57 -7.57 10.48 6.21
N GLN A 58 -6.89 10.65 7.35
CA GLN A 58 -7.50 11.21 8.57
C GLN A 58 -8.01 12.64 8.36
N HIS A 59 -7.31 13.47 7.59
CA HIS A 59 -7.82 14.79 7.21
C HIS A 59 -9.06 14.69 6.31
N GLY A 60 -9.09 13.75 5.36
CA GLY A 60 -10.25 13.45 4.54
C GLY A 60 -11.46 12.98 5.38
N LEU A 61 -11.23 12.08 6.34
CA LEU A 61 -12.26 11.60 7.27
C LEU A 61 -12.89 12.74 8.07
N LYS A 62 -12.07 13.68 8.58
CA LYS A 62 -12.57 14.86 9.31
C LYS A 62 -13.46 15.76 8.44
N ARG A 63 -13.24 15.78 7.12
CA ARG A 63 -14.05 16.55 6.16
C ARG A 63 -15.29 15.78 5.67
N GLY A 64 -15.42 14.50 6.04
CA GLY A 64 -16.55 13.66 5.62
C GLY A 64 -16.39 13.02 4.24
N GLY A 65 -15.19 13.08 3.64
CA GLY A 65 -14.93 12.69 2.25
C GLY A 65 -14.81 13.89 1.31
N LEU A 66 -14.35 13.65 0.09
CA LEU A 66 -14.18 14.65 -0.96
C LEU A 66 -14.67 14.09 -2.29
N VAL A 67 -15.30 14.93 -3.10
CA VAL A 67 -15.62 14.64 -4.49
C VAL A 67 -14.68 15.47 -5.37
N VAL A 68 -14.18 14.86 -6.44
CA VAL A 68 -13.43 15.51 -7.50
C VAL A 68 -14.16 15.22 -8.80
N VAL A 69 -14.43 16.26 -9.59
CA VAL A 69 -15.05 16.15 -10.90
C VAL A 69 -13.95 16.29 -11.95
N GLU A 70 -13.88 15.34 -12.87
CA GLU A 70 -12.90 15.30 -13.96
C GLU A 70 -13.61 15.34 -15.32
N SER A 71 -12.96 15.91 -16.33
CA SER A 71 -13.42 15.85 -17.72
C SER A 71 -13.21 14.45 -18.30
N ALA A 72 -13.82 14.16 -19.46
CA ALA A 72 -13.62 12.89 -20.15
C ALA A 72 -12.14 12.64 -20.54
N GLU A 73 -11.38 13.73 -20.70
CA GLU A 73 -9.96 13.74 -21.02
C GLU A 73 -9.04 13.72 -19.78
N GLY A 74 -9.59 13.58 -18.57
CA GLY A 74 -8.85 13.48 -17.31
C GLY A 74 -8.39 14.82 -16.72
N THR A 75 -8.98 15.94 -17.15
CA THR A 75 -8.68 17.26 -16.56
C THR A 75 -9.50 17.47 -15.29
N LEU A 76 -8.87 17.84 -14.18
CA LEU A 76 -9.58 18.16 -12.92
C LEU A 76 -10.38 19.45 -13.07
N ILE A 77 -11.70 19.39 -12.91
CA ILE A 77 -12.64 20.52 -13.07
C ILE A 77 -12.88 21.22 -11.74
N THR A 78 -13.32 20.49 -10.71
CA THR A 78 -13.65 21.06 -9.40
C THR A 78 -13.60 20.02 -8.26
N THR A 79 -13.62 20.48 -7.01
CA THR A 79 -13.67 19.63 -5.82
C THR A 79 -14.57 20.22 -4.73
N TYR A 80 -15.27 19.36 -3.99
CA TYR A 80 -16.14 19.75 -2.87
C TYR A 80 -16.23 18.63 -1.82
N PRO A 81 -16.64 18.94 -0.56
CA PRO A 81 -16.86 17.92 0.46
C PRO A 81 -17.98 16.95 0.07
N LEU A 82 -17.81 15.66 0.37
CA LEU A 82 -18.82 14.65 0.07
C LEU A 82 -20.13 14.94 0.81
N ALA A 83 -21.23 15.09 0.06
CA ALA A 83 -22.54 15.36 0.64
C ALA A 83 -23.10 14.12 1.36
N ARG A 84 -24.03 14.33 2.30
CA ARG A 84 -24.62 13.24 3.10
C ARG A 84 -25.40 12.22 2.25
N SER A 85 -25.98 12.65 1.13
CA SER A 85 -26.74 11.80 0.21
C SER A 85 -25.88 10.82 -0.58
N GLU A 86 -24.59 11.11 -0.76
CA GLU A 86 -23.68 10.35 -1.63
C GLU A 86 -22.79 9.34 -0.87
N LYS A 87 -23.08 9.11 0.41
CA LYS A 87 -22.25 8.28 1.32
C LYS A 87 -22.33 6.77 1.08
N ASN A 88 -23.18 6.30 0.17
CA ASN A 88 -23.39 4.87 -0.12
C ASN A 88 -23.00 4.47 -1.57
N VAL A 89 -22.31 5.35 -2.29
CA VAL A 89 -21.68 5.03 -3.58
C VAL A 89 -20.35 4.34 -3.33
#